data_AF-A0A496CU64-F1
#
_entry.id   AF-A0A496CU64-F1
#
_cell.length_a   1.000
_cell.length_b   1.000
_cell.length_c   1.000
_cell.angle_alpha   90.00
_cell.angle_beta   90.00
_cell.angle_gamma   90.00
#
_symmetry.space_group_name_H-M   'P 1'
#
loop_
_entity.id
_entity.type
_entity.pdbx_description
1 polymer ?
#
loop_
_entity_poly.entity_id
_entity_poly.type
_entity_poly.pdbx_seq_one_letter_code
_entity_poly.pdbx_strand_id
1 'polypeptide(L)'
;MKKSFLYLFTVLCTLNMFTACSNDDDSKDPNGLEVNATYSGENLDLKYSDVALLGKEISFETKDGKTATLTMKGTFDMSVINGLINGGSKSALIPNLVPGVIPGEIITTISNVPLTLSGEKYTFEGTDSGNGREVKYTGSVEKDKLVLSLNVTMPKNDLTGNWNLAAQPLNLVWSAGDATIDLSGLGISGISGPIPVSMAAPMIGLFAGPMLHQVLESISYGEDGNITARYMKKGASDWQSSPLNLAQYYIKNNKLYVQLNIAQILATVEANKSKADIGSSEILKFLEAIKLIAPYLSDGVPLSYSVSNGTAQVTLGYDVLGKLFALLTDEDLSGLILGKLPDNFKAVMAQIPGILEKTDDVNVTLILQKQ
;
A
#
# COMPACT_ATOMS: atom_id res chain seq x y z
N MET A 1 26.49 -3.00 -37.74
CA MET A 1 25.26 -3.46 -37.07
C MET A 1 24.40 -2.24 -36.73
N LYS A 2 23.64 -1.71 -37.70
CA LYS A 2 23.03 -0.37 -37.60
C LYS A 2 21.74 -0.27 -38.43
N LYS A 3 20.78 -1.18 -38.24
CA LYS A 3 19.42 -1.06 -38.82
C LYS A 3 18.29 -1.62 -37.93
N SER A 4 18.60 -2.47 -36.93
CA SER A 4 17.59 -3.03 -36.01
C SER A 4 17.25 -2.12 -34.81
N PHE A 5 18.19 -1.30 -34.35
CA PHE A 5 18.01 -0.47 -33.15
C PHE A 5 17.10 0.75 -33.35
N LEU A 6 16.87 1.17 -34.60
CA LEU A 6 16.02 2.31 -34.94
C LEU A 6 14.52 1.95 -35.00
N TYR A 7 14.19 0.66 -35.15
CA TYR A 7 12.80 0.19 -35.13
C TYR A 7 12.26 -0.02 -33.71
N LEU A 8 13.13 -0.22 -32.72
CA LEU A 8 12.71 -0.38 -31.33
C LEU A 8 12.40 0.97 -30.66
N PHE A 9 13.01 2.07 -31.13
CA PHE A 9 12.75 3.42 -30.62
C PHE A 9 11.52 4.09 -31.26
N THR A 10 11.13 3.72 -32.48
CA THR A 10 9.93 4.26 -33.13
C THR A 10 8.63 3.63 -32.63
N VAL A 11 8.68 2.42 -32.06
CA VAL A 11 7.50 1.75 -31.46
C VAL A 11 7.22 2.24 -30.03
N LEU A 12 8.21 2.81 -29.32
CA LEU A 12 8.02 3.40 -27.99
C LEU A 12 7.62 4.88 -27.98
N CYS A 13 7.80 5.60 -29.09
CA CYS A 13 7.48 7.04 -29.19
C CYS A 13 6.03 7.35 -29.60
N THR A 14 5.19 6.35 -29.88
CA THR A 14 3.79 6.57 -30.29
C THR A 14 2.77 6.55 -29.14
N LEU A 15 3.21 6.40 -27.89
CA LEU A 15 2.30 6.31 -26.72
C LEU A 15 2.21 7.60 -25.87
N ASN A 16 2.81 8.74 -26.28
CA ASN A 16 2.87 9.93 -25.43
C ASN A 16 2.71 11.31 -26.12
N MET A 17 2.04 11.39 -27.27
CA MET A 17 1.69 12.69 -27.89
C MET A 17 0.43 12.56 -28.76
N PHE A 18 -0.78 12.73 -28.20
CA PHE A 18 -1.96 13.17 -28.97
C PHE A 18 -2.89 14.01 -28.09
N THR A 19 -2.60 15.31 -28.02
CA THR A 19 -3.65 16.33 -28.04
C THR A 19 -3.63 16.95 -29.44
N ALA A 20 -4.35 16.38 -30.39
CA ALA A 20 -4.66 17.01 -31.69
C ALA A 20 -5.73 16.19 -32.41
N CYS A 21 -6.83 16.85 -32.79
CA CYS A 21 -7.97 16.27 -33.47
C CYS A 21 -7.59 15.52 -34.77
N SER A 22 -8.08 14.29 -34.93
CA SER A 22 -8.38 13.69 -36.23
C SER A 22 -9.64 12.83 -36.15
N ASN A 23 -10.58 13.12 -37.04
CA ASN A 23 -11.91 12.53 -37.17
C ASN A 23 -11.95 11.02 -37.48
N ASP A 24 -13.07 10.43 -37.05
CA ASP A 24 -13.73 9.17 -37.44
C ASP A 24 -13.00 7.89 -36.95
N ASP A 25 -13.42 7.18 -35.91
CA ASP A 25 -14.76 6.60 -35.66
C ASP A 25 -14.84 6.11 -34.18
N ASP A 26 -14.54 6.99 -33.23
CA ASP A 26 -14.82 6.70 -31.82
C ASP A 26 -16.33 6.56 -31.68
N SER A 27 -16.81 5.44 -31.13
CA SER A 27 -18.23 5.23 -30.85
C SER A 27 -18.72 6.32 -29.89
N LYS A 28 -19.22 7.42 -30.45
CA LYS A 28 -19.76 8.54 -29.70
C LYS A 28 -21.04 8.08 -29.02
N ASP A 29 -21.27 8.60 -27.83
CA ASP A 29 -22.57 8.48 -27.17
C ASP A 29 -23.66 8.93 -28.17
N PRO A 30 -24.68 8.09 -28.45
CA PRO A 30 -25.77 8.48 -29.35
C PRO A 30 -26.58 9.69 -28.86
N ASN A 31 -26.50 10.03 -27.58
CA ASN A 31 -27.12 11.24 -27.01
C ASN A 31 -26.22 12.49 -27.15
N GLY A 32 -25.01 12.35 -27.71
CA GLY A 32 -24.10 13.46 -27.95
C GLY A 32 -23.38 14.01 -26.71
N LEU A 33 -23.50 13.35 -25.56
CA LEU A 33 -22.75 13.75 -24.36
C LEU A 33 -21.29 13.30 -24.46
N GLU A 34 -20.37 14.21 -24.13
CA GLU A 34 -18.92 13.96 -24.15
C GLU A 34 -18.45 13.30 -22.84
N VAL A 35 -18.99 12.12 -22.51
CA VAL A 35 -18.72 11.40 -21.23
C VAL A 35 -17.74 10.23 -21.35
N ASN A 36 -17.37 9.85 -22.58
CA ASN A 36 -16.39 8.78 -22.81
C ASN A 36 -14.98 9.33 -22.53
N ALA A 37 -14.48 9.10 -21.32
CA ALA A 37 -13.22 9.66 -20.86
C ALA A 37 -12.61 8.82 -19.71
N THR A 38 -11.38 9.16 -19.34
CA THR A 38 -10.76 8.67 -18.10
C THR A 38 -10.73 9.80 -17.08
N TYR A 39 -11.33 9.54 -15.91
CA TYR A 39 -11.49 10.49 -14.82
C TYR A 39 -10.49 10.16 -13.71
N SER A 40 -9.77 11.17 -13.24
CA SER A 40 -8.82 11.08 -12.12
C SER A 40 -8.66 12.46 -11.45
N GLY A 41 -7.98 12.50 -10.30
CA GLY A 41 -7.71 13.76 -9.59
C GLY A 41 -9.00 14.53 -9.27
N GLU A 42 -9.03 15.82 -9.60
CA GLU A 42 -10.19 16.70 -9.36
C GLU A 42 -11.46 16.32 -10.16
N ASN A 43 -11.29 15.59 -11.27
CA ASN A 43 -12.39 15.14 -12.14
C ASN A 43 -13.02 13.82 -11.67
N LEU A 44 -12.53 13.23 -10.57
CA LEU A 44 -13.04 12.00 -9.99
C LEU A 44 -13.39 12.20 -8.52
N ASP A 45 -14.66 12.01 -8.16
CA ASP A 45 -15.07 11.81 -6.76
C ASP A 45 -15.33 10.31 -6.55
N LEU A 46 -14.30 9.59 -6.11
CA LEU A 46 -14.37 8.16 -5.82
C LEU A 46 -14.45 7.93 -4.32
N LYS A 47 -15.47 7.19 -3.89
CA LYS A 47 -15.62 6.72 -2.51
C LYS A 47 -15.56 5.20 -2.44
N TYR A 48 -14.86 4.71 -1.42
CA TYR A 48 -14.76 3.32 -1.04
C TYR A 48 -15.19 3.19 0.42
N SER A 49 -16.27 2.44 0.66
CA SER A 49 -16.89 2.32 1.98
C SER A 49 -17.18 3.71 2.60
N ASP A 50 -17.82 4.57 1.82
CA ASP A 50 -18.22 5.95 2.17
C ASP A 50 -17.09 6.96 2.42
N VAL A 51 -15.83 6.54 2.32
CA VAL A 51 -14.65 7.42 2.46
C VAL A 51 -13.99 7.64 1.11
N ALA A 52 -13.51 8.86 0.87
CA ALA A 52 -12.77 9.18 -0.35
C ALA A 52 -11.58 8.22 -0.56
N LEU A 53 -11.38 7.77 -1.79
CA LEU A 53 -10.29 6.88 -2.18
C LEU A 53 -9.40 7.58 -3.21
N LEU A 54 -8.21 7.99 -2.76
CA LEU A 54 -7.25 8.72 -3.60
C LEU A 54 -6.35 7.79 -4.43
N GLY A 55 -5.69 8.38 -5.44
CA GLY A 55 -4.71 7.70 -6.30
C GLY A 55 -5.33 6.61 -7.17
N LYS A 56 -6.49 6.91 -7.77
CA LYS A 56 -7.23 6.02 -8.67
C LYS A 56 -7.67 6.78 -9.92
N GLU A 57 -7.93 6.04 -10.98
CA GLU A 57 -8.54 6.53 -12.20
C GLU A 57 -9.59 5.55 -12.73
N ILE A 58 -10.63 6.09 -13.34
CA ILE A 58 -11.77 5.34 -13.85
C ILE A 58 -12.03 5.75 -15.30
N SER A 59 -11.93 4.81 -16.22
CA SER A 59 -12.38 4.99 -17.60
C SER A 59 -13.86 4.63 -17.70
N PHE A 60 -14.66 5.56 -18.19
CA PHE A 60 -16.08 5.37 -18.48
C PHE A 60 -16.27 5.31 -20.00
N GLU A 61 -16.95 4.28 -20.49
CA GLU A 61 -17.24 4.12 -21.91
C GLU A 61 -18.69 3.68 -22.13
N THR A 62 -19.44 4.42 -22.95
CA THR A 62 -20.75 4.04 -23.49
C THR A 62 -20.78 4.15 -25.01
N LYS A 63 -21.45 3.21 -25.68
CA LYS A 63 -21.62 3.20 -27.14
C LYS A 63 -23.06 3.41 -27.56
N ASP A 64 -24.00 3.19 -26.65
CA ASP A 64 -25.43 3.14 -26.91
C ASP A 64 -26.24 4.09 -26.02
N GLY A 65 -25.59 4.80 -25.09
CA GLY A 65 -26.23 5.70 -24.12
C GLY A 65 -27.16 4.98 -23.13
N LYS A 66 -27.14 3.63 -23.12
CA LYS A 66 -28.00 2.78 -22.27
C LYS A 66 -27.18 1.94 -21.30
N THR A 67 -26.00 1.52 -21.73
CA THR A 67 -25.07 0.75 -20.91
C THR A 67 -23.68 1.37 -20.97
N ALA A 68 -22.90 1.15 -19.91
CA ALA A 68 -21.50 1.54 -19.85
C ALA A 68 -20.58 0.39 -19.44
N THR A 69 -19.30 0.59 -19.72
CA THR A 69 -18.20 -0.15 -19.12
C THR A 69 -17.40 0.80 -18.23
N LEU A 70 -17.19 0.41 -16.98
CA LEU A 70 -16.28 1.06 -16.05
C LEU A 70 -14.99 0.26 -15.97
N THR A 71 -13.85 0.86 -16.27
CA THR A 71 -12.53 0.25 -16.06
C THR A 71 -11.77 1.04 -15.00
N MET A 72 -11.43 0.38 -13.91
CA MET A 72 -10.88 0.99 -12.70
C MET A 72 -9.45 0.51 -12.46
N LYS A 73 -8.53 1.43 -12.17
CA LYS A 73 -7.13 1.10 -11.87
C LYS A 73 -6.49 2.10 -10.91
N GLY A 74 -5.34 1.70 -10.38
CA GLY A 74 -4.45 2.58 -9.63
C GLY A 74 -3.83 3.65 -10.52
N THR A 75 -3.63 4.84 -9.97
CA THR A 75 -2.84 5.90 -10.61
C THR A 75 -2.02 6.65 -9.57
N PHE A 76 -0.86 7.16 -9.96
CA PHE A 76 -0.02 7.96 -9.09
C PHE A 76 0.21 9.31 -9.73
N ASP A 77 -0.32 10.36 -9.09
CA ASP A 77 -0.07 11.72 -9.56
C ASP A 77 1.39 12.10 -9.27
N MET A 78 2.22 12.10 -10.30
CA MET A 78 3.64 12.48 -10.21
C MET A 78 3.82 13.97 -9.90
N SER A 79 2.78 14.80 -10.02
CA SER A 79 2.84 16.22 -9.64
C SER A 79 3.17 16.40 -8.17
N VAL A 80 2.70 15.48 -7.31
CA VAL A 80 2.96 15.51 -5.86
C VAL A 80 4.44 15.33 -5.51
N ILE A 81 5.26 14.85 -6.47
CA ILE A 81 6.70 14.64 -6.30
C ILE A 81 7.56 15.38 -7.34
N ASN A 82 6.94 16.16 -8.25
CA ASN A 82 7.65 16.85 -9.34
C ASN A 82 8.66 17.90 -8.84
N GLY A 83 8.42 18.50 -7.67
CA GLY A 83 9.38 19.39 -7.01
C GLY A 83 10.50 18.68 -6.25
N LEU A 84 10.49 17.34 -6.22
CA LEU A 84 11.39 16.51 -5.42
C LEU A 84 12.43 15.76 -6.27
N ILE A 85 12.23 15.59 -7.58
CA ILE A 85 13.10 14.77 -8.44
C ILE A 85 13.70 15.62 -9.56
N ASN A 86 14.97 16.03 -9.40
CA ASN A 86 15.73 16.65 -10.48
C ASN A 86 16.31 15.58 -11.42
N GLY A 87 15.83 15.52 -12.67
CA GLY A 87 16.59 14.93 -13.80
C GLY A 87 16.54 13.42 -14.03
N GLY A 88 15.77 12.63 -13.27
CA GLY A 88 15.55 11.19 -13.54
C GLY A 88 14.41 10.91 -14.53
N SER A 89 14.45 9.78 -15.25
CA SER A 89 13.36 9.37 -16.15
C SER A 89 12.10 9.02 -15.33
N LYS A 90 11.13 9.94 -15.35
CA LYS A 90 9.89 9.91 -14.56
C LYS A 90 8.97 8.72 -14.86
N SER A 91 9.15 8.06 -16.02
CA SER A 91 8.20 7.10 -16.57
C SER A 91 8.44 5.63 -16.14
N ALA A 92 9.66 5.28 -15.73
CA ALA A 92 10.01 3.89 -15.40
C ALA A 92 9.53 3.43 -14.00
N LEU A 93 8.94 4.33 -13.20
CA LEU A 93 8.60 4.06 -11.81
C LEU A 93 7.16 3.59 -11.60
N ILE A 94 6.22 3.82 -12.52
CA ILE A 94 4.80 4.00 -12.15
C ILE A 94 3.90 2.74 -12.28
N PRO A 95 4.01 1.86 -13.29
CA PRO A 95 3.01 0.80 -13.50
C PRO A 95 2.86 -0.20 -12.36
N ASN A 96 3.87 -0.32 -11.48
CA ASN A 96 3.92 -1.31 -10.41
C ASN A 96 3.72 -0.72 -9.00
N LEU A 97 3.47 0.59 -8.86
CA LEU A 97 3.43 1.25 -7.54
C LEU A 97 2.03 1.38 -6.93
N VAL A 98 0.97 1.17 -7.71
CA VAL A 98 -0.37 1.58 -7.31
C VAL A 98 -1.33 0.39 -7.30
N PRO A 99 -1.89 0.04 -6.13
CA PRO A 99 -2.94 -0.98 -6.09
C PRO A 99 -4.18 -0.46 -6.85
N GLY A 100 -4.95 -1.39 -7.39
CA GLY A 100 -6.23 -1.08 -8.03
C GLY A 100 -7.28 -0.56 -7.04
N VAL A 101 -8.51 -0.41 -7.51
CA VAL A 101 -9.62 0.08 -6.68
C VAL A 101 -10.14 -1.01 -5.74
N ILE A 102 -10.22 -2.25 -6.21
CA ILE A 102 -10.64 -3.41 -5.41
C ILE A 102 -9.40 -4.18 -4.94
N PRO A 103 -9.28 -4.53 -3.65
CA PRO A 103 -8.12 -5.26 -3.16
C PRO A 103 -7.87 -6.56 -3.92
N GLY A 104 -6.63 -6.76 -4.39
CA GLY A 104 -6.22 -7.93 -5.19
C GLY A 104 -6.59 -7.90 -6.67
N GLU A 105 -7.27 -6.86 -7.15
CA GLU A 105 -7.55 -6.62 -8.57
C GLU A 105 -6.75 -5.41 -9.05
N ILE A 106 -5.72 -5.62 -9.88
CA ILE A 106 -4.91 -4.52 -10.44
C ILE A 106 -5.77 -3.62 -11.34
N ILE A 107 -6.63 -4.27 -12.14
CA ILE A 107 -7.64 -3.63 -12.98
C ILE A 107 -8.97 -4.34 -12.69
N THR A 108 -10.00 -3.55 -12.41
CA THR A 108 -11.37 -4.05 -12.27
C THR A 108 -12.22 -3.49 -13.41
N THR A 109 -12.92 -4.35 -14.13
CA THR A 109 -13.86 -3.94 -15.18
C THR A 109 -15.27 -4.37 -14.79
N ILE A 110 -16.20 -3.41 -14.77
CA ILE A 110 -17.64 -3.66 -14.62
C ILE A 110 -18.30 -3.33 -15.94
N SER A 111 -18.80 -4.35 -16.62
CA SER A 111 -19.46 -4.22 -17.93
C SER A 111 -20.97 -4.20 -17.79
N ASN A 112 -21.67 -3.67 -18.80
CA ASN A 112 -23.13 -3.62 -18.86
C ASN A 112 -23.77 -2.84 -17.70
N VAL A 113 -23.08 -1.80 -17.23
CA VAL A 113 -23.61 -0.89 -16.20
C VAL A 113 -24.83 -0.16 -16.76
N PRO A 114 -26.04 -0.32 -16.20
CA PRO A 114 -27.23 0.33 -16.74
C PRO A 114 -27.17 1.84 -16.51
N LEU A 115 -27.49 2.61 -17.54
CA LEU A 115 -27.50 4.07 -17.51
C LEU A 115 -28.92 4.61 -17.53
N THR A 116 -29.16 5.63 -16.71
CA THR A 116 -30.36 6.47 -16.76
C THR A 116 -29.95 7.90 -17.07
N LEU A 117 -30.41 8.41 -18.22
CA LEU A 117 -30.18 9.78 -18.66
C LEU A 117 -31.17 10.75 -17.99
N SER A 118 -30.66 11.84 -17.43
CA SER A 118 -31.47 12.94 -16.90
C SER A 118 -30.80 14.27 -17.22
N GLY A 119 -31.26 14.95 -18.27
CA GLY A 119 -30.61 16.16 -18.77
C GLY A 119 -29.27 15.84 -19.43
N GLU A 120 -28.19 16.48 -19.01
CA GLU A 120 -26.81 16.29 -19.52
C GLU A 120 -25.98 15.32 -18.65
N LYS A 121 -26.66 14.46 -17.89
CA LYS A 121 -26.06 13.61 -16.87
C LYS A 121 -26.57 12.18 -16.97
N TYR A 122 -25.65 11.23 -16.91
CA TYR A 122 -26.01 9.83 -16.62
C TYR A 122 -25.91 9.54 -15.13
N THR A 123 -26.86 8.76 -14.66
CA THR A 123 -26.82 8.12 -13.34
C THR A 123 -26.83 6.61 -13.53
N PHE A 124 -26.18 5.89 -12.63
CA PHE A 124 -26.07 4.45 -12.69
C PHE A 124 -25.92 3.84 -11.31
N GLU A 125 -26.45 2.64 -11.14
CA GLU A 125 -26.31 1.85 -9.93
C GLU A 125 -26.39 0.37 -10.26
N GLY A 126 -25.88 -0.46 -9.36
CA GLY A 126 -25.94 -1.90 -9.52
C GLY A 126 -25.06 -2.64 -8.55
N THR A 127 -24.86 -3.92 -8.85
CA THR A 127 -23.97 -4.79 -8.09
C THR A 127 -23.17 -5.63 -9.05
N ASP A 128 -21.86 -5.66 -8.84
CA ASP A 128 -20.96 -6.54 -9.54
C ASP A 128 -20.46 -7.63 -8.58
N SER A 129 -20.57 -8.88 -9.02
CA SER A 129 -20.16 -10.05 -8.25
C SER A 129 -19.17 -10.85 -9.09
N GLY A 130 -17.89 -10.70 -8.78
CA GLY A 130 -16.78 -11.37 -9.44
C GLY A 130 -15.76 -11.81 -8.41
N ASN A 131 -14.95 -12.84 -8.71
CA ASN A 131 -13.85 -13.29 -7.84
C ASN A 131 -14.24 -13.59 -6.37
N GLY A 132 -15.51 -13.89 -6.09
CA GLY A 132 -16.03 -14.13 -4.74
C GLY A 132 -16.27 -12.88 -3.89
N ARG A 133 -16.07 -11.68 -4.44
CA ARG A 133 -16.41 -10.40 -3.80
C ARG A 133 -17.74 -9.85 -4.33
N GLU A 134 -18.34 -8.95 -3.58
CA GLU A 134 -19.52 -8.17 -3.97
C GLU A 134 -19.16 -6.67 -3.98
N VAL A 135 -19.52 -5.96 -5.04
CA VAL A 135 -19.33 -4.50 -5.17
C VAL A 135 -20.67 -3.87 -5.52
N LYS A 136 -21.30 -3.23 -4.54
CA LYS A 136 -22.45 -2.36 -4.81
C LYS A 136 -21.93 -1.01 -5.22
N TYR A 137 -22.40 -0.52 -6.36
CA TYR A 137 -21.94 0.75 -6.90
C TYR A 137 -23.13 1.67 -7.17
N THR A 138 -22.89 2.96 -6.94
CA THR A 138 -23.78 4.06 -7.36
C THR A 138 -22.91 5.18 -7.92
N GLY A 139 -23.38 5.87 -8.93
CA GLY A 139 -22.59 6.93 -9.52
C GLY A 139 -23.32 7.78 -10.54
N SER A 140 -22.59 8.79 -11.01
CA SER A 140 -23.05 9.66 -12.07
C SER A 140 -21.90 10.24 -12.87
N VAL A 141 -22.12 10.48 -14.16
CA VAL A 141 -21.10 11.06 -15.05
C VAL A 141 -21.67 12.21 -15.87
N GLU A 142 -20.84 13.23 -15.99
CA GLU A 142 -20.97 14.42 -16.83
C GLU A 142 -19.59 14.64 -17.51
N LYS A 143 -19.52 15.52 -18.52
CA LYS A 143 -18.31 15.69 -19.36
C LYS A 143 -16.99 15.70 -18.58
N ASP A 144 -16.89 16.55 -17.55
CA ASP A 144 -15.64 16.76 -16.81
C ASP A 144 -15.65 16.13 -15.41
N LYS A 145 -16.70 15.38 -15.03
CA LYS A 145 -16.82 14.84 -13.66
C LYS A 145 -17.47 13.46 -13.62
N LEU A 146 -16.78 12.53 -12.96
CA LEU A 146 -17.32 11.26 -12.53
C LEU A 146 -17.45 11.22 -11.00
N VAL A 147 -18.63 10.82 -10.52
CA VAL A 147 -18.87 10.47 -9.12
C VAL A 147 -19.15 8.97 -9.06
N LEU A 148 -18.42 8.25 -8.21
CA LEU A 148 -18.56 6.81 -8.04
C LEU A 148 -18.40 6.46 -6.56
N SER A 149 -19.40 5.80 -5.99
CA SER A 149 -19.35 5.25 -4.63
C SER A 149 -19.44 3.73 -4.70
N LEU A 150 -18.49 3.08 -4.04
CA LEU A 150 -18.37 1.62 -3.97
C LEU A 150 -18.54 1.16 -2.52
N ASN A 151 -19.45 0.22 -2.30
CA ASN A 151 -19.55 -0.54 -1.07
C ASN A 151 -19.13 -1.98 -1.38
N VAL A 152 -18.00 -2.40 -0.82
CA VAL A 152 -17.31 -3.63 -1.19
C VAL A 152 -17.37 -4.64 -0.05
N THR A 153 -17.59 -5.90 -0.39
CA THR A 153 -17.45 -7.04 0.53
C THR A 153 -16.50 -8.04 -0.11
N MET A 154 -15.35 -8.25 0.51
CA MET A 154 -14.32 -9.18 0.08
C MET A 154 -14.69 -10.63 0.42
N PRO A 155 -14.04 -11.64 -0.21
CA PRO A 155 -14.28 -13.03 0.14
C PRO A 155 -14.00 -13.30 1.62
N LYS A 156 -14.89 -14.08 2.25
CA LYS A 156 -14.75 -14.47 3.65
C LYS A 156 -13.41 -15.16 3.89
N ASN A 157 -12.76 -14.79 4.99
CA ASN A 157 -11.52 -15.39 5.44
C ASN A 157 -11.44 -15.33 6.97
N ASP A 158 -10.53 -16.11 7.55
CA ASP A 158 -10.45 -16.27 9.01
C ASP A 158 -9.84 -15.04 9.73
N LEU A 159 -9.20 -14.11 9.01
CA LEU A 159 -8.65 -12.89 9.60
C LEU A 159 -9.70 -11.79 9.80
N THR A 160 -10.84 -11.84 9.11
CA THR A 160 -11.86 -10.79 9.21
C THR A 160 -12.32 -10.58 10.66
N GLY A 161 -12.21 -9.34 11.15
CA GLY A 161 -12.55 -8.97 12.51
C GLY A 161 -11.51 -8.09 13.21
N ASN A 162 -11.72 -7.88 14.50
CA ASN A 162 -10.88 -7.04 15.35
C ASN A 162 -9.99 -7.91 16.24
N TRP A 163 -8.72 -7.52 16.33
CA TRP A 163 -7.69 -8.29 17.01
C TRP A 163 -6.84 -7.40 17.90
N ASN A 164 -6.78 -7.73 19.18
CA ASN A 164 -5.84 -7.13 20.13
C ASN A 164 -4.45 -7.73 19.95
N LEU A 165 -3.43 -7.00 20.41
CA LEU A 165 -2.10 -7.58 20.55
C LEU A 165 -2.09 -8.70 21.61
N ALA A 166 -1.45 -9.83 21.32
CA ALA A 166 -1.22 -10.86 22.33
C ALA A 166 -0.29 -10.34 23.44
N ALA A 167 -0.29 -10.98 24.61
CA ALA A 167 0.62 -10.63 25.71
C ALA A 167 2.11 -10.63 25.29
N GLN A 168 2.48 -11.55 24.40
CA GLN A 168 3.75 -11.56 23.67
C GLN A 168 3.46 -11.39 22.18
N PRO A 169 3.38 -10.15 21.68
CA PRO A 169 2.84 -9.88 20.35
C PRO A 169 3.88 -10.07 19.23
N LEU A 170 5.16 -10.24 19.56
CA LEU A 170 6.23 -10.33 18.57
C LEU A 170 7.07 -11.59 18.80
N ASN A 171 7.27 -12.34 17.73
CA ASN A 171 8.25 -13.42 17.66
C ASN A 171 9.20 -13.16 16.48
N LEU A 172 10.48 -13.00 16.78
CA LEU A 172 11.53 -12.83 15.77
C LEU A 172 12.37 -14.10 15.73
N VAL A 173 12.48 -14.70 14.55
CA VAL A 173 13.35 -15.84 14.26
C VAL A 173 14.38 -15.38 13.25
N TRP A 174 15.66 -15.59 13.55
CA TRP A 174 16.76 -15.18 12.69
C TRP A 174 17.89 -16.22 12.72
N SER A 175 18.19 -16.80 11.57
CA SER A 175 19.35 -17.66 11.34
C SER A 175 20.39 -16.91 10.52
N ALA A 176 21.63 -16.85 11.02
CA ALA A 176 22.72 -16.16 10.34
C ALA A 176 24.08 -16.85 10.57
N GLY A 177 24.15 -18.15 10.34
CA GLY A 177 25.38 -18.94 10.56
C GLY A 177 26.05 -18.70 11.93
N ASP A 178 27.32 -18.31 11.89
CA ASP A 178 28.16 -18.00 13.07
C ASP A 178 28.09 -16.52 13.51
N ALA A 179 27.20 -15.72 12.91
CA ALA A 179 27.07 -14.31 13.23
C ALA A 179 26.64 -14.12 14.70
N THR A 180 27.20 -13.07 15.30
CA THR A 180 26.85 -12.64 16.65
C THR A 180 26.34 -11.21 16.62
N ILE A 181 25.54 -10.85 17.62
CA ILE A 181 25.02 -9.49 17.82
C ILE A 181 25.22 -9.11 19.28
N ASP A 182 25.67 -7.89 19.51
CA ASP A 182 25.82 -7.32 20.85
C ASP A 182 24.55 -6.57 21.26
N LEU A 183 23.87 -7.10 22.29
CA LEU A 183 22.68 -6.51 22.90
C LEU A 183 22.98 -5.86 24.26
N SER A 184 24.25 -5.79 24.69
CA SER A 184 24.62 -5.24 26.01
C SER A 184 24.12 -3.81 26.22
N GLY A 185 24.04 -3.01 25.15
CA GLY A 185 23.48 -1.66 25.16
C GLY A 185 22.00 -1.58 25.54
N LEU A 186 21.24 -2.67 25.43
CA LEU A 186 19.83 -2.73 25.81
C LEU A 186 19.61 -2.95 27.32
N GLY A 187 20.68 -3.22 28.09
CA GLY A 187 20.58 -3.43 29.55
C GLY A 187 19.87 -4.72 29.95
N ILE A 188 19.88 -5.73 29.07
CA ILE A 188 19.25 -7.03 29.34
C ILE A 188 20.10 -7.82 30.35
N SER A 189 19.48 -8.23 31.47
CA SER A 189 20.17 -8.98 32.52
C SER A 189 20.79 -10.27 31.99
N GLY A 190 22.09 -10.47 32.26
CA GLY A 190 22.84 -11.65 31.84
C GLY A 190 23.51 -11.54 30.47
N ILE A 191 23.33 -10.43 29.75
CA ILE A 191 24.00 -10.17 28.47
C ILE A 191 25.06 -9.08 28.66
N SER A 192 26.34 -9.46 28.56
CA SER A 192 27.48 -8.56 28.74
C SER A 192 28.41 -8.49 27.53
N GLY A 193 28.02 -9.05 26.39
CA GLY A 193 28.78 -9.05 25.15
C GLY A 193 28.02 -9.73 24.01
N PRO A 194 28.68 -9.90 22.84
CA PRO A 194 28.07 -10.50 21.66
C PRO A 194 27.60 -11.94 21.91
N ILE A 195 26.39 -12.25 21.42
CA ILE A 195 25.78 -13.58 21.49
C ILE A 195 25.35 -14.03 20.09
N PRO A 196 25.18 -15.34 19.83
CA PRO A 196 24.69 -15.83 18.55
C PRO A 196 23.35 -15.20 18.17
N VAL A 197 23.18 -14.84 16.89
CA VAL A 197 21.97 -14.17 16.37
C VAL A 197 20.70 -15.01 16.62
N SER A 198 20.81 -16.34 16.48
CA SER A 198 19.71 -17.27 16.75
C SER A 198 19.26 -17.27 18.22
N MET A 199 20.15 -16.95 19.16
CA MET A 199 19.81 -16.76 20.57
C MET A 199 19.25 -15.35 20.82
N ALA A 200 19.81 -14.34 20.15
CA ALA A 200 19.40 -12.93 20.30
C ALA A 200 18.00 -12.65 19.78
N ALA A 201 17.62 -13.20 18.62
CA ALA A 201 16.36 -12.92 17.94
C ALA A 201 15.10 -13.07 18.82
N PRO A 202 14.88 -14.22 19.52
CA PRO A 202 13.72 -14.34 20.40
C PRO A 202 13.77 -13.38 21.60
N MET A 203 14.97 -13.00 22.09
CA MET A 203 15.12 -12.01 23.16
C MET A 203 14.72 -10.59 22.70
N ILE A 204 15.07 -10.23 21.45
CA ILE A 204 14.65 -8.95 20.86
C ILE A 204 13.13 -8.90 20.75
N GLY A 205 12.48 -9.98 20.32
CA GLY A 205 11.01 -10.06 20.28
C GLY A 205 10.36 -9.83 21.64
N LEU A 206 10.88 -10.50 22.69
CA LEU A 206 10.43 -10.34 24.07
C LEU A 206 10.62 -8.90 24.58
N PHE A 207 11.73 -8.25 24.25
CA PHE A 207 12.02 -6.88 24.66
C PHE A 207 11.19 -5.84 23.91
N ALA A 208 10.94 -6.05 22.61
CA ALA A 208 10.16 -5.15 21.76
C ALA A 208 8.65 -5.24 22.02
N GLY A 209 8.14 -6.38 22.49
CA GLY A 209 6.71 -6.61 22.75
C GLY A 209 6.06 -5.53 23.63
N PRO A 210 6.57 -5.23 24.83
CA PRO A 210 6.05 -4.16 25.68
C PRO A 210 6.07 -2.78 25.04
N MET A 211 7.05 -2.49 24.17
CA MET A 211 7.10 -1.21 23.45
C MET A 211 6.04 -1.13 22.37
N LEU A 212 5.75 -2.24 21.68
CA LEU A 212 4.66 -2.30 20.71
C LEU A 212 3.30 -2.04 21.40
N HIS A 213 3.06 -2.61 22.58
CA HIS A 213 1.86 -2.35 23.40
C HIS A 213 1.69 -0.89 23.81
N GLN A 214 2.75 -0.08 23.82
CA GLN A 214 2.64 1.36 24.12
C GLN A 214 2.12 2.18 22.93
N VAL A 215 2.25 1.66 21.70
CA VAL A 215 1.95 2.41 20.48
C VAL A 215 0.82 1.80 19.65
N LEU A 216 0.52 0.52 19.83
CA LEU A 216 -0.51 -0.20 19.08
C LEU A 216 -1.38 -1.00 20.05
N GLU A 217 -2.70 -0.80 20.00
CA GLU A 217 -3.69 -1.48 20.83
C GLU A 217 -4.30 -2.67 20.09
N SER A 218 -4.77 -2.42 18.86
CA SER A 218 -5.44 -3.43 18.05
C SER A 218 -5.34 -3.16 16.56
N ILE A 219 -5.58 -4.22 15.78
CA ILE A 219 -5.68 -4.22 14.32
C ILE A 219 -7.04 -4.79 13.94
N SER A 220 -7.68 -4.17 12.95
CA SER A 220 -8.95 -4.64 12.40
C SER A 220 -8.77 -4.95 10.91
N TYR A 221 -9.18 -6.16 10.52
CA TYR A 221 -9.28 -6.59 9.13
C TYR A 221 -10.76 -6.52 8.71
N GLY A 222 -11.12 -5.48 7.98
CA GLY A 222 -12.49 -5.20 7.56
C GLY A 222 -13.02 -6.21 6.54
N GLU A 223 -14.35 -6.35 6.50
CA GLU A 223 -15.05 -7.12 5.46
C GLU A 223 -14.88 -6.52 4.06
N ASP A 224 -14.65 -5.21 3.99
CA ASP A 224 -14.34 -4.46 2.78
C ASP A 224 -12.85 -4.53 2.40
N GLY A 225 -12.05 -5.34 3.09
CA GLY A 225 -10.62 -5.43 2.82
C GLY A 225 -9.80 -4.25 3.35
N ASN A 226 -10.37 -3.29 4.11
CA ASN A 226 -9.55 -2.29 4.80
C ASN A 226 -8.78 -2.89 5.98
N ILE A 227 -7.57 -2.40 6.22
CA ILE A 227 -6.85 -2.60 7.48
C ILE A 227 -6.89 -1.29 8.26
N THR A 228 -7.35 -1.35 9.50
CA THR A 228 -7.23 -0.20 10.42
C THR A 228 -6.53 -0.61 11.70
N ALA A 229 -5.92 0.36 12.37
CA ALA A 229 -5.24 0.16 13.64
C ALA A 229 -5.75 1.15 14.67
N ARG A 230 -5.83 0.71 15.93
CA ARG A 230 -5.96 1.58 17.10
C ARG A 230 -4.58 1.81 17.69
N TYR A 231 -4.11 3.05 17.72
CA TYR A 231 -2.72 3.39 18.01
C TYR A 231 -2.61 4.65 18.88
N MET A 232 -1.50 4.76 19.61
CA MET A 232 -1.21 5.91 20.47
C MET A 232 -0.28 6.87 19.72
N LYS A 233 -0.79 8.04 19.34
CA LYS A 233 0.04 9.09 18.73
C LYS A 233 0.94 9.71 19.79
N LYS A 234 2.18 10.05 19.42
CA LYS A 234 3.11 10.75 20.32
C LYS A 234 2.45 12.01 20.91
N GLY A 235 2.37 12.07 22.24
CA GLY A 235 1.78 13.19 22.98
C GLY A 235 0.25 13.19 23.07
N ALA A 236 -0.44 12.17 22.53
CA ALA A 236 -1.87 11.97 22.77
C ALA A 236 -2.12 11.35 24.15
N SER A 237 -3.29 11.66 24.73
CA SER A 237 -3.80 11.04 25.96
C SER A 237 -4.61 9.78 25.69
N ASP A 238 -5.15 9.64 24.47
CA ASP A 238 -6.13 8.63 24.11
C ASP A 238 -5.76 7.92 22.81
N TRP A 239 -6.14 6.64 22.75
CA TRP A 239 -6.00 5.80 21.56
C TRP A 239 -6.80 6.36 20.39
N GLN A 240 -6.18 6.39 19.21
CA GLN A 240 -6.74 6.89 17.97
C GLN A 240 -6.91 5.77 16.94
N SER A 241 -7.91 5.89 16.07
CA SER A 241 -8.05 4.98 14.92
C SER A 241 -7.34 5.56 13.70
N SER A 242 -6.66 4.70 12.94
CA SER A 242 -6.12 5.08 11.64
C SER A 242 -7.27 5.38 10.66
N PRO A 243 -7.11 6.35 9.75
CA PRO A 243 -8.04 6.54 8.63
C PRO A 243 -8.20 5.26 7.80
N LEU A 244 -9.38 5.12 7.17
CA LEU A 244 -9.62 4.10 6.16
C LEU A 244 -8.77 4.36 4.91
N ASN A 245 -8.64 3.32 4.08
CA ASN A 245 -7.97 3.35 2.78
C ASN A 245 -6.47 3.65 2.83
N LEU A 246 -5.81 3.61 4.00
CA LEU A 246 -4.34 3.69 4.11
C LEU A 246 -3.67 2.36 3.70
N ALA A 247 -4.25 1.26 4.16
CA ALA A 247 -3.82 -0.08 3.82
C ALA A 247 -5.06 -0.97 3.60
N GLN A 248 -4.96 -1.85 2.63
CA GLN A 248 -5.99 -2.82 2.30
C GLN A 248 -5.37 -4.22 2.22
N TYR A 249 -6.20 -5.25 2.30
CA TYR A 249 -5.77 -6.64 2.23
C TYR A 249 -6.69 -7.51 1.38
N TYR A 250 -6.10 -8.60 0.90
CA TYR A 250 -6.84 -9.71 0.32
C TYR A 250 -6.10 -11.02 0.59
N ILE A 251 -6.84 -12.14 0.50
CA ILE A 251 -6.28 -13.48 0.63
C ILE A 251 -6.21 -14.13 -0.75
N LYS A 252 -5.04 -14.66 -1.11
CA LYS A 252 -4.87 -15.44 -2.34
C LYS A 252 -3.89 -16.58 -2.07
N ASN A 253 -4.25 -17.79 -2.51
CA ASN A 253 -3.43 -18.99 -2.32
C ASN A 253 -2.97 -19.18 -0.85
N ASN A 254 -3.89 -18.94 0.10
CA ASN A 254 -3.65 -19.06 1.54
C ASN A 254 -2.54 -18.13 2.10
N LYS A 255 -2.22 -17.05 1.38
CA LYS A 255 -1.35 -15.96 1.82
C LYS A 255 -2.16 -14.68 1.96
N LEU A 256 -1.76 -13.86 2.93
CA LEU A 256 -2.24 -12.51 3.12
C LEU A 256 -1.42 -11.58 2.23
N TYR A 257 -2.07 -10.71 1.49
CA TYR A 257 -1.42 -9.65 0.74
C TYR A 257 -1.86 -8.31 1.30
N VAL A 258 -0.90 -7.44 1.65
CA VAL A 258 -1.17 -6.10 2.18
C VAL A 258 -0.76 -5.05 1.16
N GLN A 259 -1.73 -4.29 0.68
CA GLN A 259 -1.57 -3.20 -0.27
C GLN A 259 -1.57 -1.86 0.46
N LEU A 260 -0.63 -0.98 0.12
CA LEU A 260 -0.53 0.36 0.68
C LEU A 260 -1.04 1.39 -0.31
N ASN A 261 -1.93 2.29 0.13
CA ASN A 261 -2.38 3.41 -0.70
C ASN A 261 -1.45 4.60 -0.49
N ILE A 262 -0.39 4.68 -1.30
CA ILE A 262 0.64 5.71 -1.15
C ILE A 262 0.07 7.11 -1.31
N ALA A 263 -0.88 7.31 -2.22
CA ALA A 263 -1.53 8.62 -2.40
C ALA A 263 -2.28 9.05 -1.13
N GLN A 264 -3.04 8.14 -0.51
CA GLN A 264 -3.76 8.41 0.74
C GLN A 264 -2.79 8.66 1.92
N ILE A 265 -1.70 7.88 1.99
CA ILE A 265 -0.67 8.05 3.01
C ILE A 265 -0.02 9.43 2.89
N LEU A 266 0.40 9.83 1.69
CA LEU A 266 1.02 11.13 1.44
C LEU A 266 0.07 12.29 1.78
N ALA A 267 -1.21 12.19 1.36
CA ALA A 267 -2.22 13.18 1.71
C ALA A 267 -2.45 13.27 3.23
N THR A 268 -2.45 12.13 3.92
CA THR A 268 -2.60 12.07 5.39
C THR A 268 -1.38 12.67 6.10
N VAL A 269 -0.17 12.39 5.61
CA VAL A 269 1.06 12.99 6.12
C VAL A 269 1.03 14.50 5.94
N GLU A 270 0.64 14.97 4.76
CA GLU A 270 0.52 16.39 4.46
C GLU A 270 -0.51 17.11 5.34
N ALA A 271 -1.69 16.53 5.51
CA ALA A 271 -2.73 17.05 6.39
C ALA A 271 -2.29 17.10 7.86
N ASN A 272 -1.39 16.20 8.28
CA ASN A 272 -0.86 16.12 9.64
C ASN A 272 0.45 16.88 9.86
N LYS A 273 0.97 17.61 8.85
CA LYS A 273 2.16 18.46 9.03
C LYS A 273 1.87 19.52 10.10
N SER A 274 2.45 19.37 11.29
CA SER A 274 2.81 20.55 12.07
C SER A 274 3.79 21.37 11.24
N LYS A 275 3.78 22.69 11.36
CA LYS A 275 4.72 23.59 10.64
C LYS A 275 6.22 23.28 10.89
N ALA A 276 6.54 22.33 11.76
CA ALA A 276 7.86 21.74 11.92
C ALA A 276 7.76 20.21 11.70
N ASP A 277 8.75 19.67 10.98
CA ASP A 277 9.24 18.29 11.07
C ASP A 277 8.87 17.22 10.04
N ILE A 278 8.28 17.55 8.88
CA ILE A 278 8.52 16.72 7.68
C ILE A 278 8.83 17.61 6.47
N GLY A 279 10.13 17.81 6.23
CA GLY A 279 10.61 18.50 5.04
C GLY A 279 10.29 17.69 3.78
N SER A 280 10.16 18.37 2.64
CA SER A 280 10.09 17.75 1.31
C SER A 280 11.16 16.67 1.07
N SER A 281 12.32 16.78 1.71
CA SER A 281 13.42 15.81 1.68
C SER A 281 13.09 14.46 2.34
N GLU A 282 12.34 14.43 3.45
CA GLU A 282 12.00 13.16 4.13
C GLU A 282 10.94 12.37 3.34
N ILE A 283 10.01 13.06 2.67
CA ILE A 283 9.06 12.44 1.75
C ILE A 283 9.79 11.82 0.56
N LEU A 284 10.78 12.52 -0.01
CA LEU A 284 11.59 11.97 -1.10
C LEU A 284 12.37 10.73 -0.65
N LYS A 285 12.99 10.77 0.53
CA LYS A 285 13.69 9.61 1.11
C LYS A 285 12.74 8.44 1.38
N PHE A 286 11.52 8.69 1.86
CA PHE A 286 10.49 7.66 1.99
C PHE A 286 10.14 7.02 0.64
N LEU A 287 9.99 7.85 -0.40
CA LEU A 287 9.71 7.36 -1.76
C LEU A 287 10.91 6.62 -2.38
N GLU A 288 12.14 6.92 -1.97
CA GLU A 288 13.32 6.14 -2.36
C GLU A 288 13.34 4.80 -1.62
N ALA A 289 13.09 4.79 -0.32
CA ALA A 289 12.99 3.56 0.46
C ALA A 289 11.90 2.62 -0.07
N ILE A 290 10.76 3.17 -0.48
CA ILE A 290 9.65 2.36 -0.98
C ILE A 290 9.94 1.71 -2.35
N LYS A 291 10.93 2.20 -3.12
CA LYS A 291 11.33 1.57 -4.40
C LYS A 291 11.84 0.13 -4.20
N LEU A 292 12.47 -0.18 -3.07
CA LEU A 292 12.96 -1.54 -2.80
C LEU A 292 11.82 -2.56 -2.68
N ILE A 293 10.64 -2.09 -2.25
CA ILE A 293 9.44 -2.90 -2.17
C ILE A 293 8.46 -2.63 -3.31
N ALA A 294 8.85 -1.84 -4.33
CA ALA A 294 8.03 -1.54 -5.51
C ALA A 294 7.40 -2.78 -6.18
N PRO A 295 8.10 -3.94 -6.30
CA PRO A 295 7.48 -5.15 -6.85
C PRO A 295 6.24 -5.63 -6.08
N TYR A 296 6.09 -5.21 -4.82
CA TYR A 296 4.99 -5.57 -3.93
C TYR A 296 3.96 -4.45 -3.76
N LEU A 297 4.13 -3.27 -4.35
CA LEU A 297 3.22 -2.15 -4.09
C LEU A 297 1.89 -2.28 -4.86
N SER A 298 1.93 -2.83 -6.08
CA SER A 298 0.72 -3.17 -6.84
C SER A 298 0.00 -4.39 -6.26
N ASP A 299 0.67 -5.55 -6.21
CA ASP A 299 0.05 -6.81 -5.76
C ASP A 299 -0.05 -6.92 -4.24
N GLY A 300 0.60 -6.05 -3.49
CA GLY A 300 0.68 -6.14 -2.04
C GLY A 300 1.84 -7.00 -1.55
N VAL A 301 2.28 -6.69 -0.34
CA VAL A 301 3.32 -7.41 0.38
C VAL A 301 2.77 -8.78 0.78
N PRO A 302 3.37 -9.90 0.36
CA PRO A 302 2.92 -11.22 0.76
C PRO A 302 3.37 -11.54 2.19
N LEU A 303 2.41 -11.99 3.01
CA LEU A 303 2.63 -12.48 4.37
C LEU A 303 2.02 -13.88 4.50
N SER A 304 2.69 -14.71 5.29
CA SER A 304 2.06 -15.94 5.78
C SER A 304 1.11 -15.57 6.91
N TYR A 305 -0.02 -16.26 7.02
CA TYR A 305 -0.90 -16.09 8.17
C TYR A 305 -1.49 -17.43 8.60
N SER A 306 -1.89 -17.49 9.87
CA SER A 306 -2.70 -18.58 10.41
C SER A 306 -3.67 -18.05 11.45
N VAL A 307 -4.83 -18.67 11.54
CA VAL A 307 -5.83 -18.37 12.57
C VAL A 307 -6.23 -19.68 13.23
N SER A 308 -6.06 -19.77 14.54
CA SER A 308 -6.43 -20.96 15.31
C SER A 308 -6.77 -20.56 16.75
N ASN A 309 -7.85 -21.12 17.29
CA ASN A 309 -8.26 -20.93 18.68
C ASN A 309 -8.28 -19.45 19.14
N GLY A 310 -8.80 -18.56 18.29
CA GLY A 310 -8.87 -17.12 18.59
C GLY A 310 -7.52 -16.40 18.58
N THR A 311 -6.46 -17.03 18.08
CA THR A 311 -5.14 -16.41 17.86
C THR A 311 -4.88 -16.30 16.37
N ALA A 312 -4.52 -15.11 15.90
CA ALA A 312 -4.00 -14.90 14.56
C ALA A 312 -2.48 -14.69 14.63
N GLN A 313 -1.75 -15.30 13.71
CA GLN A 313 -0.32 -15.05 13.51
C GLN A 313 -0.13 -14.55 12.09
N VAL A 314 0.55 -13.42 11.95
CA VAL A 314 0.89 -12.83 10.65
C VAL A 314 2.40 -12.69 10.57
N THR A 315 3.01 -13.35 9.60
CA THR A 315 4.47 -13.47 9.50
C THR A 315 4.97 -12.81 8.23
N LEU A 316 5.91 -11.87 8.42
CA LEU A 316 6.71 -11.30 7.34
C LEU A 316 8.02 -12.09 7.23
N GLY A 317 8.25 -12.71 6.08
CA GLY A 317 9.43 -13.52 5.82
C GLY A 317 10.59 -12.76 5.15
N TYR A 318 11.69 -13.48 4.94
CA TYR A 318 12.96 -12.92 4.48
C TYR A 318 12.89 -12.19 3.13
N ASP A 319 12.09 -12.68 2.17
CA ASP A 319 11.97 -12.09 0.83
C ASP A 319 11.67 -10.57 0.84
N VAL A 320 10.93 -10.13 1.85
CA VAL A 320 10.58 -8.72 2.05
C VAL A 320 11.40 -8.13 3.19
N LEU A 321 11.49 -8.82 4.33
CA LEU A 321 12.19 -8.29 5.50
C LEU A 321 13.69 -8.06 5.25
N GLY A 322 14.35 -8.95 4.51
CA GLY A 322 15.75 -8.77 4.11
C GLY A 322 15.95 -7.53 3.24
N LYS A 323 15.01 -7.25 2.32
CA LYS A 323 15.04 -6.03 1.49
C LYS A 323 14.84 -4.76 2.33
N LEU A 324 13.98 -4.82 3.35
CA LEU A 324 13.80 -3.72 4.29
C LEU A 324 15.05 -3.51 5.14
N PHE A 325 15.70 -4.57 5.61
CA PHE A 325 16.95 -4.44 6.35
C PHE A 325 18.10 -3.92 5.49
N ALA A 326 18.11 -4.23 4.19
CA ALA A 326 19.06 -3.63 3.25
C ALA A 326 18.92 -2.09 3.15
N LEU A 327 17.79 -1.48 3.55
CA LEU A 327 17.69 -0.01 3.67
C LEU A 327 18.66 0.56 4.70
N LEU A 328 19.08 -0.25 5.68
CA LEU A 328 20.04 0.17 6.70
C LEU A 328 21.47 0.20 6.17
N THR A 329 21.74 -0.38 4.99
CA THR A 329 23.07 -0.30 4.36
C THR A 329 23.27 1.00 3.59
N ASP A 330 22.20 1.73 3.29
CA ASP A 330 22.26 3.03 2.63
C ASP A 330 22.43 4.14 3.67
N GLU A 331 23.47 4.98 3.55
CA GLU A 331 23.79 6.02 4.55
C GLU A 331 22.66 7.05 4.69
N ASP A 332 22.00 7.39 3.59
CA ASP A 332 20.97 8.42 3.55
C ASP A 332 19.63 7.95 4.13
N LEU A 333 19.27 6.68 3.88
CA LEU A 333 18.06 6.05 4.37
C LEU A 333 18.22 5.51 5.80
N SER A 334 19.40 4.97 6.12
CA SER A 334 19.72 4.55 7.50
C SER A 334 19.67 5.74 8.46
N GLY A 335 20.14 6.92 8.06
CA GLY A 335 20.02 8.14 8.87
C GLY A 335 18.58 8.51 9.22
N LEU A 336 17.62 8.26 8.31
CA LEU A 336 16.19 8.49 8.55
C LEU A 336 15.62 7.50 9.57
N ILE A 337 15.99 6.23 9.45
CA ILE A 337 15.50 5.15 10.31
C ILE A 337 16.15 5.21 11.69
N LEU A 338 17.48 5.22 11.73
CA LEU A 338 18.29 5.22 12.95
C LEU A 338 18.17 6.53 13.72
N GLY A 339 18.08 7.67 13.02
CA GLY A 339 18.04 8.99 13.65
C GLY A 339 16.85 9.23 14.58
N LYS A 340 15.76 8.46 14.42
CA LYS A 340 14.54 8.56 15.25
C LYS A 340 14.52 7.55 16.41
N LEU A 341 15.46 6.61 16.46
CA LEU A 341 15.54 5.60 17.51
C LEU A 341 16.30 6.12 18.74
N PRO A 342 16.07 5.55 19.93
CA PRO A 342 16.94 5.79 21.08
C PRO A 342 18.35 5.20 20.85
N ASP A 343 19.39 5.79 21.46
CA ASP A 343 20.80 5.47 21.15
C ASP A 343 21.16 3.99 21.40
N ASN A 344 20.58 3.38 22.44
CA ASN A 344 20.78 1.96 22.71
C ASN A 344 20.27 1.06 21.58
N PHE A 345 19.20 1.44 20.89
CA PHE A 345 18.70 0.72 19.71
C PHE A 345 19.54 1.00 18.46
N LYS A 346 20.07 2.22 18.30
CA LYS A 346 20.95 2.55 17.17
C LYS A 346 22.17 1.63 17.13
N ALA A 347 22.79 1.37 18.28
CA ALA A 347 23.95 0.49 18.38
C ALA A 347 23.64 -0.96 17.95
N VAL A 348 22.45 -1.45 18.26
CA VAL A 348 21.99 -2.79 17.81
C VAL A 348 21.71 -2.77 16.30
N MET A 349 20.97 -1.77 15.82
CA MET A 349 20.59 -1.67 14.41
C MET A 349 21.77 -1.46 13.46
N ALA A 350 22.83 -0.76 13.91
CA ALA A 350 24.05 -0.55 13.13
C ALA A 350 24.82 -1.85 12.84
N GLN A 351 24.58 -2.93 13.60
CA GLN A 351 25.20 -4.23 13.37
C GLN A 351 24.48 -5.04 12.29
N ILE A 352 23.20 -4.71 11.98
CA ILE A 352 22.35 -5.49 11.07
C ILE A 352 22.97 -5.66 9.69
N PRO A 353 23.49 -4.62 9.00
CA PRO A 353 24.10 -4.78 7.67
C PRO A 353 25.13 -5.92 7.58
N GLY A 354 26.05 -6.03 8.56
CA GLY A 354 27.06 -7.10 8.57
C GLY A 354 26.49 -8.48 8.90
N ILE A 355 25.36 -8.56 9.62
CA ILE A 355 24.67 -9.81 9.91
C ILE A 355 23.88 -10.29 8.68
N LEU A 356 23.32 -9.36 7.89
CA LEU A 356 22.56 -9.68 6.67
C LEU A 356 23.39 -10.47 5.66
N GLU A 357 24.69 -10.17 5.53
CA GLU A 357 25.60 -10.89 4.62
C GLU A 357 25.69 -12.39 4.95
N LYS A 358 25.43 -12.77 6.20
CA LYS A 358 25.45 -14.15 6.70
C LYS A 358 24.06 -14.73 6.96
N THR A 359 23.00 -13.99 6.67
CA THR A 359 21.63 -14.38 7.01
C THR A 359 21.11 -15.45 6.06
N ASP A 360 20.72 -16.59 6.64
CA ASP A 360 20.08 -17.68 5.91
C ASP A 360 18.56 -17.46 5.83
N ASP A 361 17.96 -17.05 6.95
CA ASP A 361 16.54 -16.75 7.05
C ASP A 361 16.29 -15.75 8.19
N VAL A 362 15.31 -14.88 8.01
CA VAL A 362 14.78 -14.02 9.06
C VAL A 362 13.30 -13.78 8.84
N ASN A 363 12.52 -13.97 9.90
CA ASN A 363 11.08 -13.74 9.88
C ASN A 363 10.61 -13.12 11.20
N VAL A 364 9.64 -12.23 11.07
CA VAL A 364 8.96 -11.61 12.21
C VAL A 364 7.49 -11.96 12.16
N THR A 365 6.97 -12.47 13.27
CA THR A 365 5.57 -12.83 13.43
C THR A 365 4.91 -11.89 14.42
N LEU A 366 3.85 -11.23 13.96
CA LEU A 366 2.91 -10.51 14.81
C LEU A 366 1.84 -11.50 15.31
N ILE A 367 1.66 -11.58 16.62
CA ILE A 367 0.71 -12.47 17.28
C ILE A 367 -0.43 -11.62 17.84
N LEU A 368 -1.64 -11.95 17.41
CA LEU A 368 -2.85 -11.22 17.73
C LEU A 368 -3.86 -12.16 18.40
N GLN A 369 -4.70 -11.60 19.27
CA GLN A 369 -5.77 -12.30 19.96
C GLN A 369 -7.10 -11.67 19.57
N LYS A 370 -8.09 -12.51 19.28
CA LYS A 370 -9.44 -12.07 18.93
C LYS A 370 -9.99 -11.22 20.08
N GLN A 371 -10.52 -10.05 19.73
CA GLN A 371 -11.10 -9.13 20.71
C GLN A 371 -12.38 -9.67 21.34
#